data_AF-A0A197KA43-F1
#
_entry.id   AF-A0A197KA43-F1
#
_cell.length_a   1.000
_cell.length_b   1.000
_cell.length_c   1.000
_cell.angle_alpha   90.00
_cell.angle_beta   90.00
_cell.angle_gamma   90.00
#
_symmetry.space_group_name_H-M   'P 1'
#
loop_
_entity.id
_entity.type
_entity.pdbx_description
1 polymer ?
#
loop_
_entity_poly.entity_id
_entity_poly.type
_entity_poly.pdbx_seq_one_letter_code
_entity_poly.pdbx_strand_id
1 'polypeptide(L)' 'VSVKGDPSNSVVVRVVDTCPHRYCSYGQLDLSQAAFKKFAPMSKGVLDLEWSFV' A
#
# COMPACT_ATOMS: atom_id res chain seq x y z
N VAL A 1 5.48 2.46 7.80
CA VAL A 1 4.04 2.72 7.69
C VAL A 1 3.29 1.42 7.85
N SER A 2 2.18 1.42 8.59
CA SER A 2 1.24 0.31 8.68
C SER A 2 0.13 0.52 7.66
N VAL A 3 -0.14 -0.49 6.82
CA VAL A 3 -1.17 -0.45 5.76
C VAL A 3 -2.25 -1.47 6.11
N LYS A 4 -3.52 -1.09 5.98
CA LYS A 4 -4.69 -1.87 6.39
C LYS A 4 -5.69 -1.98 5.24
N GLY A 5 -6.12 -3.20 4.94
CA GLY A 5 -7.22 -3.44 3.98
C GLY A 5 -8.55 -3.75 4.65
N ASP A 6 -8.51 -4.57 5.69
CA ASP A 6 -9.62 -4.88 6.59
C ASP A 6 -9.08 -4.73 8.03
N PRO A 7 -9.88 -4.38 9.05
CA PRO A 7 -9.43 -4.30 10.44
C PRO A 7 -8.62 -5.51 10.93
N SER A 8 -8.80 -6.71 10.35
CA SER A 8 -8.05 -7.92 10.68
C SER A 8 -6.79 -8.17 9.83
N ASN A 9 -6.58 -7.44 8.73
CA ASN A 9 -5.45 -7.64 7.81
C ASN A 9 -4.62 -6.36 7.66
N SER A 10 -3.48 -6.32 8.34
CA SER A 10 -2.52 -5.22 8.27
C SER A 10 -1.10 -5.72 8.04
N VAL A 11 -0.29 -4.94 7.31
CA VAL A 11 1.14 -5.21 7.12
C VAL A 11 1.94 -3.95 7.39
N VAL A 12 3.09 -4.11 8.05
CA VAL A 12 4.05 -3.02 8.24
C VAL A 12 5.06 -3.05 7.10
N VAL A 13 5.20 -1.92 6.40
CA VAL A 13 6.17 -1.73 5.33
C VAL A 13 7.08 -0.53 5.62
N ARG A 14 8.27 -0.54 5.02
CA ARG A 14 9.25 0.54 5.12
C ARG A 14 9.12 1.48 3.91
N VAL A 15 9.12 2.78 4.15
CA VAL A 15 9.25 3.79 3.08
C VAL A 15 10.69 3.76 2.59
N VAL A 16 10.88 3.45 1.31
CA VAL A 16 12.22 3.30 0.70
C VAL A 16 12.40 4.12 -0.56
N ASP A 17 11.31 4.65 -1.14
CA ASP A 17 11.33 5.42 -2.38
C ASP A 17 10.17 6.43 -2.40
N THR A 18 10.28 7.42 -3.28
CA THR A 18 9.24 8.42 -3.57
C THR A 18 8.52 8.07 -4.85
N CYS A 19 7.20 7.81 -4.77
CA CYS A 19 6.39 7.67 -5.96
C CYS A 19 6.20 9.03 -6.66
N PRO A 20 6.52 9.18 -7.96
CA PRO A 20 6.32 10.43 -8.68
C PRO A 20 4.85 10.88 -8.69
N HIS A 21 4.62 12.19 -8.57
CA HIS A 21 3.26 12.77 -8.53
C HIS A 21 2.40 12.46 -9.77
N ARG A 22 3.03 12.07 -10.89
CA ARG A 22 2.33 11.67 -12.12
C ARG A 22 1.68 10.28 -12.03
N TYR A 23 2.05 9.49 -11.01
CA TYR A 23 1.52 8.15 -10.77
C TYR A 23 0.77 8.04 -9.45
N CYS A 24 1.21 8.76 -8.41
CA CYS A 24 0.57 8.74 -7.09
C CYS A 24 0.05 10.12 -6.71
N SER A 25 -1.24 10.17 -6.35
CA SER A 25 -1.84 11.32 -5.68
C SER A 25 -1.47 11.34 -4.20
N TYR A 26 -1.64 12.49 -3.55
CA TYR A 26 -1.40 12.63 -2.11
C TYR A 26 -2.17 11.55 -1.32
N GLY A 27 -1.46 10.86 -0.42
CA GLY A 27 -2.03 9.77 0.38
C GLY A 27 -1.99 8.38 -0.27
N GLN A 28 -1.67 8.25 -1.56
CA GLN A 28 -1.51 6.96 -2.21
C GLN A 28 -0.13 6.34 -1.95
N LEU A 29 -0.07 5.02 -1.84
CA LEU A 29 1.16 4.25 -1.70
C LEU A 29 1.37 3.34 -2.91
N ASP A 30 2.57 3.36 -3.49
CA ASP A 30 2.99 2.36 -4.47
C ASP A 30 3.69 1.21 -3.74
N LEU A 31 2.92 0.15 -3.48
CA LEU A 31 3.40 -0.99 -2.70
C LEU A 31 4.27 -1.90 -3.57
N SER A 32 5.33 -2.46 -2.97
CA SER A 32 6.04 -3.56 -3.61
C SER A 32 5.07 -4.71 -3.90
N GLN A 33 5.31 -5.45 -4.99
CA GLN A 33 4.45 -6.58 -5.37
C GLN A 33 4.32 -7.61 -4.24
N ALA A 34 5.37 -7.79 -3.42
CA ALA A 34 5.34 -8.68 -2.27
C ALA A 34 4.38 -8.21 -1.16
N ALA A 35 4.32 -6.90 -0.90
CA ALA A 35 3.38 -6.32 0.06
C ALA A 35 1.95 -6.31 -0.50
N PHE A 36 1.76 -5.92 -1.77
CA PHE A 36 0.44 -5.93 -2.42
C PHE A 36 -0.24 -7.31 -2.36
N LYS A 37 0.52 -8.38 -2.64
CA LYS A 37 0.04 -9.77 -2.61
C LYS A 37 -0.45 -10.24 -1.23
N LYS A 38 -0.16 -9.52 -0.15
CA LYS A 38 -0.73 -9.80 1.18
C LYS A 38 -2.19 -9.38 1.31
N PHE A 39 -2.66 -8.51 0.42
CA PHE A 39 -4.03 -7.99 0.42
C PHE A 39 -4.88 -8.57 -0.70
N ALA A 40 -4.33 -8.69 -1.91
CA ALA A 40 -5.09 -9.11 -3.09
C ALA A 40 -4.20 -9.74 -4.18
N PRO A 41 -4.78 -10.52 -5.11
CA PRO A 41 -4.07 -10.93 -6.32
C PRO A 41 -3.68 -9.72 -7.18
N MET A 42 -2.52 -9.78 -7.85
CA MET A 42 -1.98 -8.67 -8.66
C MET A 42 -2.95 -8.17 -9.76
N SER A 43 -3.82 -9.04 -10.26
CA SER A 43 -4.84 -8.68 -11.27
C SER A 43 -5.86 -7.66 -10.77
N LYS A 44 -5.99 -7.47 -9.45
CA LYS A 44 -6.86 -6.44 -8.87
C LYS A 44 -6.33 -5.03 -9.15
N GLY A 45 -5.02 -4.86 -9.30
CA GLY A 45 -4.39 -3.59 -9.66
C GLY A 45 -4.34 -2.58 -8.49
N VAL A 46 -5.44 -1.87 -8.25
CA VAL A 46 -5.53 -0.80 -7.24
C VAL A 46 -6.42 -1.24 -6.08
N LEU A 47 -6.00 -0.92 -4.86
CA LEU A 47 -6.72 -1.22 -3.63
C LEU A 47 -7.05 0.07 -2.88
N ASP A 48 -8.22 0.09 -2.25
CA ASP A 48 -8.60 1.13 -1.29
C ASP A 48 -8.18 0.65 0.10
N LEU A 49 -7.19 1.34 0.69
CA LEU A 49 -6.50 0.93 1.92
C LEU A 49 -6.28 2.15 2.81
N GLU A 50 -6.31 1.95 4.12
CA GLU A 50 -5.90 2.96 5.09
C GLU A 50 -4.45 2.74 5.53
N TRP A 51 -3.76 3.80 5.93
CA TRP A 51 -2.41 3.66 6.48
C TRP A 51 -2.07 4.71 7.54
N SER A 52 -1.08 4.39 8.37
CA SER A 52 -0.52 5.30 9.37
C SER A 52 1.01 5.14 9.47
N PHE A 53 1.70 6.17 9.96
CA PHE A 53 3.07 6.01 10.44
C PHE A 53 3.08 5.16 11.73
N VAL A 54 4.15 4.39 11.90
CA VAL A 54 4.44 3.56 13.07
C VAL A 54 5.93 3.64 13.38
#